data_AF-A0A0S8J563-F1
#
_entry.id   AF-A0A0S8J563-F1
#
_cell.length_a   1.000
_cell.length_b   1.000
_cell.length_c   1.000
_cell.angle_alpha   90.00
_cell.angle_beta   90.00
_cell.angle_gamma   90.00
#
_symmetry.space_group_name_H-M   'P 1'
#
loop_
_entity.id
_entity.type
_entity.pdbx_description
1 polymer ?
#
loop_
_entity_poly.entity_id
_entity_poly.type
_entity_poly.pdbx_seq_one_letter_code
_entity_poly.pdbx_strand_id
1 'polypeptide(L)'
;MQIFFCLFKKLEGKMNLFPIAIFFWRKEKNELSSLLKRGEFTLRKPDNDSDNEKMKEEKNTRPTDFIREMVEEDLSTNKYKGKVHTRFPPEPNGYLHIGHAKAICIDFGIAADYGGLCNLRFDDTNPIKEESKYAEAMKEDIRWLGFDWEDREYYASDYYGKLYEYAIKLIKDGKAYVDDLSAEEIRQTRGTLTEPGKESSYRNRSVEENLDLFERMRKGE
;
A
#
# COMPACT_ATOMS: atom_id res chain seq x y z
N MET A 1 -17.14 15.50 -6.61
CA MET A 1 -16.47 16.11 -5.44
C MET A 1 -17.36 17.10 -4.65
N GLN A 2 -18.62 17.34 -5.05
CA GLN A 2 -19.53 18.28 -4.35
C GLN A 2 -20.44 17.63 -3.28
N ILE A 3 -20.57 16.30 -3.24
CA ILE A 3 -21.51 15.62 -2.32
C ILE A 3 -20.86 15.37 -0.93
N PHE A 4 -19.54 15.28 -0.85
CA PHE A 4 -18.83 14.98 0.40
C PHE A 4 -18.63 16.19 1.32
N PHE A 5 -18.66 17.42 0.80
CA PHE A 5 -18.39 18.62 1.59
C PHE A 5 -19.59 19.07 2.46
N CYS A 6 -20.80 18.56 2.20
CA CYS A 6 -21.99 18.95 2.95
C CYS A 6 -22.13 18.27 4.31
N LEU A 7 -21.56 17.07 4.52
CA LEU A 7 -21.65 16.40 5.83
C LEU A 7 -20.60 16.90 6.83
N PHE A 8 -19.44 17.36 6.37
CA PHE A 8 -18.31 17.66 7.25
C PHE A 8 -18.43 19.02 7.96
N LYS A 9 -19.26 19.95 7.45
CA LYS A 9 -19.36 21.31 8.00
C LYS A 9 -20.26 21.46 9.24
N LYS A 10 -20.82 20.37 9.78
CA LYS A 10 -21.75 20.44 10.92
C LYS A 10 -21.19 19.88 12.25
N LEU A 11 -19.93 19.45 12.27
CA LEU A 11 -19.31 18.83 13.45
C LEU A 11 -17.99 19.50 13.85
N GLU A 12 -17.96 20.84 13.82
CA GLU A 12 -16.93 21.57 14.58
C GLU A 12 -17.40 21.73 16.03
N GLY A 13 -16.70 21.05 16.94
CA GLY A 13 -16.74 21.38 18.35
C GLY A 13 -16.77 20.16 19.26
N LYS A 14 -15.58 19.77 19.74
CA LYS A 14 -15.30 18.86 20.86
C LYS A 14 -15.41 17.37 20.54
N MET A 15 -14.24 16.72 20.42
CA MET A 15 -13.81 15.54 21.18
C MET A 15 -12.71 14.80 20.41
N ASN A 16 -11.77 14.20 21.14
CA ASN A 16 -10.74 13.32 20.59
C ASN A 16 -11.40 12.19 19.76
N LEU A 17 -11.18 12.19 18.45
CA LEU A 17 -12.02 11.50 17.45
C LEU A 17 -11.20 10.50 16.61
N PHE A 18 -10.32 9.71 17.23
CA PHE A 18 -9.62 8.61 16.55
C PHE A 18 -10.45 7.30 16.47
N PRO A 19 -11.25 6.92 17.49
CA PRO A 19 -12.09 5.71 17.42
C PRO A 19 -13.39 5.87 16.62
N ILE A 20 -13.86 7.10 16.42
CA ILE A 20 -15.19 7.37 15.84
C ILE A 20 -15.15 7.38 14.30
N ALA A 21 -14.01 7.72 13.67
CA ALA A 21 -13.89 7.71 12.21
C ALA A 21 -14.02 6.29 11.60
N ILE A 22 -13.53 5.26 12.31
CA ILE A 22 -13.64 3.85 11.90
C ILE A 22 -15.10 3.36 12.03
N PHE A 23 -15.76 3.73 13.12
CA PHE A 23 -17.16 3.35 13.34
C PHE A 23 -18.11 4.05 12.37
N PHE A 24 -17.83 5.31 12.01
CA PHE A 24 -18.62 6.06 11.03
C PHE A 24 -18.51 5.45 9.63
N TRP A 25 -17.30 5.13 9.16
CA TRP A 25 -17.09 4.56 7.83
C TRP A 25 -17.77 3.20 7.65
N ARG A 26 -17.69 2.30 8.63
CA ARG A 26 -18.33 0.97 8.54
C ARG A 26 -19.84 1.01 8.74
N LYS A 27 -20.34 1.93 9.59
CA LYS A 27 -21.79 2.16 9.75
C LYS A 27 -22.39 2.80 8.49
N GLU A 28 -21.73 3.81 7.92
CA GLU A 28 -22.14 4.41 6.64
C GLU A 28 -22.03 3.42 5.48
N LYS A 29 -21.01 2.55 5.45
CA LYS A 29 -20.90 1.44 4.46
C LYS A 29 -22.12 0.52 4.52
N ASN A 30 -22.53 0.12 5.73
CA ASN A 30 -23.69 -0.74 5.92
C ASN A 30 -25.01 -0.02 5.57
N GLU A 31 -25.16 1.25 5.95
CA GLU A 31 -26.32 2.06 5.60
C GLU A 31 -26.40 2.29 4.08
N LEU A 32 -25.32 2.70 3.42
CA LEU A 32 -25.25 2.87 1.96
C LEU A 32 -25.48 1.55 1.21
N SER A 33 -24.92 0.44 1.67
CA SER A 33 -25.17 -0.89 1.09
C SER A 33 -26.64 -1.29 1.22
N SER A 34 -27.28 -0.97 2.36
CA SER A 34 -28.70 -1.24 2.57
C SER A 34 -29.60 -0.34 1.71
N LEU A 35 -29.18 0.89 1.40
CA LEU A 35 -29.92 1.82 0.52
C LEU A 35 -29.79 1.40 -0.95
N LEU A 36 -28.60 0.97 -1.39
CA LEU A 36 -28.37 0.40 -2.72
C LEU A 36 -29.20 -0.87 -2.94
N LYS A 37 -29.26 -1.78 -1.96
CA LYS A 37 -30.09 -3.00 -2.01
C LYS A 37 -31.60 -2.71 -2.02
N ARG A 38 -32.02 -1.54 -1.52
CA ARG A 38 -33.41 -1.08 -1.53
C ARG A 38 -33.81 -0.39 -2.85
N GLY A 39 -32.90 -0.25 -3.81
CA GLY A 39 -33.19 0.37 -5.10
C GLY A 39 -33.42 1.89 -5.04
N GLU A 40 -33.16 2.52 -3.89
CA GLU A 40 -33.35 3.97 -3.69
C GLU A 40 -32.19 4.81 -4.26
N PHE A 41 -31.11 4.15 -4.72
CA PHE A 41 -29.97 4.79 -5.37
C PHE A 41 -29.48 3.93 -6.53
N THR A 42 -29.62 4.42 -7.77
CA THR A 42 -29.11 3.75 -8.98
C THR A 42 -27.80 4.40 -9.42
N LEU A 43 -26.71 3.62 -9.50
CA LEU A 43 -25.52 4.04 -10.23
C LEU A 43 -25.90 4.13 -11.72
N ARG A 44 -25.97 5.35 -12.24
CA ARG A 44 -26.31 5.63 -13.64
C ARG A 44 -25.23 5.02 -14.53
N LYS A 45 -25.57 3.99 -15.32
CA LYS A 45 -24.72 3.55 -16.43
C LYS A 45 -24.95 4.51 -17.61
N PRO A 46 -23.89 4.89 -18.36
CA PRO A 46 -24.06 5.70 -19.55
C PRO A 46 -24.65 4.81 -20.65
N ASP A 47 -25.87 5.15 -21.10
CA ASP A 47 -26.63 4.32 -22.03
C ASP A 47 -26.55 4.82 -23.49
N ASN A 48 -25.76 5.87 -23.81
CA ASN A 48 -25.68 6.46 -25.17
C ASN A 48 -24.27 6.89 -25.61
N ASP A 49 -24.01 6.87 -26.92
CA ASP A 49 -22.75 7.30 -27.57
C ASP A 49 -22.38 8.77 -27.26
N SER A 50 -23.37 9.64 -27.05
CA SER A 50 -23.15 11.05 -26.65
C SER A 50 -22.61 11.21 -25.22
N ASP A 51 -22.91 10.27 -24.32
CA ASP A 51 -22.35 10.25 -22.97
C ASP A 51 -20.91 9.73 -22.98
N ASN A 52 -20.58 8.89 -23.98
CA ASN A 52 -19.24 8.38 -24.22
C ASN A 52 -18.30 9.46 -24.80
N GLU A 53 -18.79 10.31 -25.71
CA GLU A 53 -18.06 11.49 -26.20
C GLU A 53 -17.85 12.53 -25.10
N LYS A 54 -18.88 12.83 -24.28
CA LYS A 54 -18.74 13.71 -23.11
C LYS A 54 -17.76 13.17 -22.06
N MET A 55 -17.73 11.85 -21.82
CA MET A 55 -16.73 11.23 -20.93
C MET A 55 -15.30 11.34 -21.48
N LYS A 56 -15.12 11.28 -22.80
CA LYS A 56 -13.81 11.49 -23.46
C LYS A 56 -13.35 12.95 -23.37
N GLU A 57 -14.25 13.91 -23.59
CA GLU A 57 -13.97 15.35 -23.42
C GLU A 57 -13.69 15.73 -21.96
N GLU A 58 -14.43 15.15 -21.00
CA GLU A 58 -14.18 15.35 -19.57
C GLU A 58 -12.87 14.71 -19.10
N LYS A 59 -12.44 13.58 -19.69
CA LYS A 59 -11.11 13.00 -19.38
C LYS A 59 -9.98 13.96 -19.76
N ASN A 60 -10.14 14.73 -20.82
CA ASN A 60 -9.12 15.64 -21.34
C ASN A 60 -9.04 16.98 -20.58
N THR A 61 -9.94 17.22 -19.61
CA THR A 61 -10.05 18.48 -18.84
C THR A 61 -9.90 18.29 -17.33
N ARG A 62 -9.71 17.05 -16.85
CA ARG A 62 -9.42 16.81 -15.43
C ARG A 62 -8.00 17.29 -15.13
N PRO A 63 -7.80 18.07 -14.05
CA PRO A 63 -6.46 18.35 -13.55
C PRO A 63 -5.73 17.02 -13.33
N THR A 64 -4.62 16.82 -14.04
CA THR A 64 -3.71 15.71 -13.82
C THR A 64 -2.95 15.95 -12.51
N ASP A 65 -2.73 14.89 -11.74
CA ASP A 65 -1.78 14.96 -10.63
C ASP A 65 -0.38 14.61 -11.12
N PHE A 66 0.63 15.01 -10.36
CA PHE A 66 2.04 14.83 -10.72
C PHE A 66 2.43 13.35 -10.99
N ILE A 67 1.73 12.37 -10.41
CA ILE A 67 2.02 10.94 -10.65
C ILE A 67 1.56 10.56 -12.05
N ARG A 68 0.37 11.03 -12.47
CA ARG A 68 -0.15 10.80 -13.83
C ARG A 68 0.73 11.48 -14.88
N GLU A 69 1.21 12.69 -14.62
CA GLU A 69 2.17 13.38 -15.50
C GLU A 69 3.46 12.56 -15.70
N MET A 70 4.01 12.00 -14.61
CA MET A 70 5.18 11.11 -14.70
C MET A 70 4.89 9.83 -15.48
N VAL A 71 3.71 9.24 -15.31
CA VAL A 71 3.29 8.04 -16.08
C VAL A 71 3.15 8.37 -17.56
N GLU A 72 2.56 9.51 -17.90
CA GLU A 72 2.43 9.97 -19.28
C GLU A 72 3.80 10.21 -19.94
N GLU A 73 4.75 10.80 -19.21
CA GLU A 73 6.13 10.97 -19.69
C GLU A 73 6.80 9.62 -19.96
N ASP A 74 6.75 8.68 -19.01
CA ASP A 74 7.34 7.35 -19.15
C ASP A 74 6.68 6.53 -20.29
N LEU A 75 5.37 6.73 -20.53
CA LEU A 75 4.65 6.16 -21.67
C LEU A 75 5.05 6.80 -23.00
N SER A 76 5.18 8.13 -23.06
CA SER A 76 5.56 8.86 -24.28
C SER A 76 6.97 8.51 -24.77
N THR A 77 7.88 8.23 -23.82
CA THR A 77 9.26 7.81 -24.08
C THR A 77 9.38 6.28 -24.26
N ASN A 78 8.28 5.55 -24.10
CA ASN A 78 8.23 4.08 -24.18
C ASN A 78 9.25 3.37 -23.25
N LYS A 79 9.60 3.99 -22.12
CA LYS A 79 10.67 3.55 -21.22
C LYS A 79 10.45 2.14 -20.67
N TYR A 80 9.21 1.81 -20.31
CA TYR A 80 8.81 0.51 -19.77
C TYR A 80 8.03 -0.33 -20.77
N LYS A 81 8.28 -0.14 -22.09
CA LYS A 81 7.56 -0.84 -23.16
C LYS A 81 6.05 -0.60 -23.09
N GLY A 82 5.65 0.60 -22.70
CA GLY A 82 4.24 1.02 -22.55
C GLY A 82 3.48 0.38 -21.38
N LYS A 83 4.16 -0.27 -20.43
CA LYS A 83 3.50 -0.97 -19.32
C LYS A 83 3.37 -0.10 -18.07
N VAL A 84 2.16 -0.05 -17.51
CA VAL A 84 1.88 0.52 -16.19
C VAL A 84 1.52 -0.62 -15.24
N HIS A 85 2.23 -0.71 -14.11
CA HIS A 85 1.97 -1.73 -13.09
C HIS A 85 2.13 -1.12 -11.70
N THR A 86 1.02 -0.98 -10.98
CA THR A 86 0.96 -0.42 -9.63
C THR A 86 0.72 -1.52 -8.59
N ARG A 87 0.75 -1.15 -7.31
CA ARG A 87 0.37 -2.05 -6.21
C ARG A 87 -0.14 -1.26 -5.02
N PHE A 88 -1.18 -1.78 -4.38
CA PHE A 88 -1.64 -1.34 -3.06
C PHE A 88 -1.14 -2.35 -2.00
N PRO A 89 -0.18 -1.98 -1.13
CA PRO A 89 0.45 -2.94 -0.22
C PRO A 89 0.07 -2.73 1.26
N PRO A 90 -1.14 -3.10 1.71
CA PRO A 90 -1.53 -2.92 3.11
C PRO A 90 -0.90 -3.98 4.02
N GLU A 91 -0.57 -3.59 5.25
CA GLU A 91 -0.24 -4.54 6.33
C GLU A 91 -1.54 -5.15 6.90
N PRO A 92 -1.71 -6.48 6.97
CA PRO A 92 -2.94 -7.12 7.43
C PRO A 92 -3.06 -7.17 8.97
N ASN A 93 -2.84 -6.03 9.64
CA ASN A 93 -2.87 -5.89 11.10
C ASN A 93 -4.00 -4.96 11.63
N GLY A 94 -4.86 -4.48 10.74
CA GLY A 94 -5.95 -3.57 11.09
C GLY A 94 -6.99 -3.43 9.97
N TYR A 95 -8.10 -2.73 10.26
CA TYR A 95 -9.10 -2.43 9.24
C TYR A 95 -8.70 -1.20 8.42
N LEU A 96 -9.11 -1.17 7.15
CA LEU A 96 -8.96 0.04 6.34
C LEU A 96 -9.80 1.18 6.92
N HIS A 97 -9.42 2.39 6.54
CA HIS A 97 -10.07 3.63 6.95
C HIS A 97 -9.98 4.61 5.80
N ILE A 98 -10.65 5.77 5.90
CA ILE A 98 -10.75 6.73 4.80
C ILE A 98 -9.41 7.18 4.22
N GLY A 99 -8.35 7.28 5.04
CA GLY A 99 -6.99 7.55 4.56
C GLY A 99 -6.48 6.53 3.53
N HIS A 100 -6.81 5.24 3.68
CA HIS A 100 -6.45 4.19 2.74
C HIS A 100 -7.19 4.32 1.40
N ALA A 101 -8.42 4.85 1.41
CA ALA A 101 -9.19 5.04 0.18
C ALA A 101 -8.46 5.93 -0.83
N LYS A 102 -7.70 6.93 -0.36
CA LYS A 102 -6.88 7.76 -1.25
C LYS A 102 -5.81 6.94 -1.97
N ALA A 103 -5.06 6.12 -1.23
CA ALA A 103 -4.02 5.27 -1.82
C ALA A 103 -4.62 4.26 -2.80
N ILE A 104 -5.72 3.59 -2.43
CA ILE A 104 -6.44 2.66 -3.29
C ILE A 104 -6.86 3.33 -4.60
N CYS A 105 -7.50 4.50 -4.53
CA CYS A 105 -7.93 5.23 -5.73
C CYS A 105 -6.76 5.69 -6.60
N ILE A 106 -5.58 5.96 -6.02
CA ILE A 106 -4.38 6.30 -6.79
C ILE A 106 -3.84 5.05 -7.46
N ASP A 107 -3.54 3.99 -6.70
CA ASP A 107 -2.88 2.79 -7.21
C ASP A 107 -3.74 2.07 -8.26
N PHE A 108 -4.99 1.74 -7.91
CA PHE A 108 -5.90 1.06 -8.84
C PHE A 108 -6.42 2.01 -9.93
N GLY A 109 -6.65 3.28 -9.61
CA GLY A 109 -7.14 4.25 -10.58
C GLY A 109 -6.12 4.53 -11.68
N ILE A 110 -4.83 4.66 -11.35
CA ILE A 110 -3.76 4.82 -12.36
C ILE A 110 -3.68 3.57 -13.25
N ALA A 111 -3.71 2.37 -12.68
CA ALA A 111 -3.72 1.15 -13.49
C ALA A 111 -4.93 1.13 -14.44
N ALA A 112 -6.14 1.45 -13.96
CA ALA A 112 -7.34 1.50 -14.79
C ALA A 112 -7.29 2.58 -15.88
N ASP A 113 -6.79 3.77 -15.57
CA ASP A 113 -6.72 4.90 -16.51
C ASP A 113 -5.84 4.59 -17.73
N TYR A 114 -4.76 3.83 -17.53
CA TYR A 114 -3.77 3.50 -18.56
C TYR A 114 -3.83 2.06 -19.06
N GLY A 115 -4.88 1.29 -18.70
CA GLY A 115 -5.00 -0.13 -19.09
C GLY A 115 -3.85 -1.00 -18.54
N GLY A 116 -3.27 -0.60 -17.42
CA GLY A 116 -2.25 -1.31 -16.69
C GLY A 116 -2.80 -2.35 -15.71
N LEU A 117 -1.91 -2.89 -14.89
CA LEU A 117 -2.24 -3.86 -13.85
C LEU A 117 -2.03 -3.26 -12.47
N CYS A 118 -2.83 -3.67 -11.48
CA CYS A 118 -2.60 -3.36 -10.07
C CYS A 118 -2.53 -4.67 -9.28
N ASN A 119 -1.54 -4.79 -8.41
CA ASN A 119 -1.42 -5.89 -7.46
C ASN A 119 -2.04 -5.50 -6.11
N LEU A 120 -2.81 -6.41 -5.53
CA LEU A 120 -3.08 -6.37 -4.09
C LEU A 120 -2.01 -7.22 -3.40
N ARG A 121 -1.12 -6.57 -2.63
CA ARG A 121 -0.02 -7.29 -1.95
C ARG A 121 -0.09 -7.09 -0.45
N PHE A 122 -0.41 -8.12 0.31
CA PHE A 122 -0.32 -8.02 1.77
C PHE A 122 1.15 -7.95 2.19
N ASP A 123 1.51 -6.92 2.95
CA ASP A 123 2.83 -6.81 3.57
C ASP A 123 2.80 -7.55 4.91
N ASP A 124 2.76 -8.88 4.82
CA ASP A 124 2.56 -9.82 5.93
C ASP A 124 3.89 -10.28 6.55
N THR A 125 4.73 -9.30 6.89
CA THR A 125 6.08 -9.53 7.41
C THR A 125 6.18 -9.67 8.93
N ASN A 126 5.08 -9.44 9.65
CA ASN A 126 4.99 -9.44 11.10
C ASN A 126 4.06 -10.54 11.63
N PRO A 127 4.59 -11.73 11.98
CA PRO A 127 3.77 -12.88 12.35
C PRO A 127 2.96 -12.70 13.64
N ILE A 128 3.22 -11.66 14.45
CA ILE A 128 2.55 -11.44 15.75
C ILE A 128 1.28 -10.60 15.60
N LYS A 129 1.27 -9.65 14.66
CA LYS A 129 0.21 -8.62 14.56
C LYS A 129 -0.81 -8.91 13.46
N GLU A 130 -0.56 -9.94 12.66
CA GLU A 130 -1.30 -10.18 11.44
C GLU A 130 -2.35 -11.27 11.62
N GLU A 131 -3.56 -11.00 11.13
CA GLU A 131 -4.66 -11.96 11.19
C GLU A 131 -5.37 -12.00 9.84
N SER A 132 -5.70 -13.21 9.38
CA SER A 132 -6.40 -13.43 8.10
C SER A 132 -7.71 -12.64 7.99
N LYS A 133 -8.40 -12.40 9.12
CA LYS A 133 -9.63 -11.59 9.17
C LYS A 133 -9.43 -10.16 8.65
N TYR A 134 -8.25 -9.57 8.84
CA TYR A 134 -7.95 -8.22 8.35
C TYR A 134 -7.73 -8.23 6.84
N ALA A 135 -7.00 -9.21 6.32
CA ALA A 135 -6.82 -9.39 4.89
C ALA A 135 -8.16 -9.58 4.16
N GLU A 136 -9.06 -10.42 4.68
CA GLU A 136 -10.40 -10.60 4.10
C GLU A 136 -11.23 -9.30 4.13
N ALA A 137 -11.23 -8.59 5.26
CA ALA A 137 -11.94 -7.31 5.36
C ALA A 137 -11.39 -6.25 4.37
N MET A 138 -10.07 -6.18 4.20
CA MET A 138 -9.43 -5.31 3.21
C MET A 138 -9.88 -5.65 1.78
N LYS A 139 -9.94 -6.94 1.43
CA LYS A 139 -10.44 -7.40 0.12
C LYS A 139 -11.88 -6.97 -0.12
N GLU A 140 -12.75 -7.15 0.87
CA GLU A 140 -14.14 -6.70 0.81
C GLU A 140 -14.26 -5.18 0.65
N ASP A 141 -13.43 -4.41 1.33
CA ASP A 141 -13.41 -2.95 1.27
C ASP A 141 -12.95 -2.43 -0.09
N ILE A 142 -11.89 -3.01 -0.66
CA ILE A 142 -11.37 -2.64 -1.99
C ILE A 142 -12.40 -2.97 -3.08
N ARG A 143 -13.01 -4.17 -3.03
CA ARG A 143 -14.09 -4.55 -3.95
C ARG A 143 -15.31 -3.66 -3.80
N TRP A 144 -15.65 -3.26 -2.57
CA TRP A 144 -16.74 -2.33 -2.32
C TRP A 144 -16.47 -0.93 -2.91
N LEU A 145 -15.22 -0.48 -2.94
CA LEU A 145 -14.80 0.75 -3.64
C LEU A 145 -14.87 0.62 -5.18
N GLY A 146 -15.15 -0.57 -5.70
CA GLY A 146 -15.31 -0.82 -7.14
C GLY A 146 -14.01 -1.21 -7.86
N PHE A 147 -12.95 -1.54 -7.11
CA PHE A 147 -11.69 -1.99 -7.68
C PHE A 147 -11.53 -3.50 -7.56
N ASP A 148 -10.78 -4.08 -8.49
CA ASP A 148 -10.46 -5.51 -8.52
C ASP A 148 -8.99 -5.71 -8.90
N TRP A 149 -8.38 -6.76 -8.34
CA TRP A 149 -6.99 -7.15 -8.61
C TRP A 149 -6.90 -8.43 -9.44
N GLU A 150 -8.01 -8.95 -9.94
CA GLU A 150 -8.10 -10.22 -10.67
C GLU A 150 -7.42 -11.36 -9.90
N ASP A 151 -6.42 -11.99 -10.49
CA ASP A 151 -5.60 -13.08 -9.93
C ASP A 151 -4.32 -12.58 -9.24
N ARG A 152 -4.13 -11.26 -9.10
CA ARG A 152 -2.90 -10.62 -8.61
C ARG A 152 -2.95 -10.31 -7.12
N GLU A 153 -3.35 -11.31 -6.35
CA GLU A 153 -3.23 -11.32 -4.91
C GLU A 153 -1.88 -11.93 -4.53
N TYR A 154 -1.08 -11.20 -3.76
CA TYR A 154 0.26 -11.62 -3.35
C TYR A 154 0.48 -11.41 -1.87
N TYR A 155 1.35 -12.22 -1.28
CA TYR A 155 1.80 -12.10 0.10
C TYR A 155 3.30 -11.86 0.12
N ALA A 156 3.78 -10.93 0.95
CA ALA A 156 5.20 -10.68 1.12
C ALA A 156 5.94 -11.92 1.66
N SER A 157 5.26 -12.70 2.51
CA SER A 157 5.77 -13.94 3.09
C SER A 157 6.10 -15.03 2.06
N ASP A 158 5.36 -15.11 0.94
CA ASP A 158 5.65 -16.03 -0.17
C ASP A 158 7.04 -15.75 -0.78
N TYR A 159 7.57 -14.54 -0.62
CA TYR A 159 8.89 -14.15 -1.13
C TYR A 159 10.03 -14.37 -0.13
N TYR A 160 9.78 -14.88 1.09
CA TYR A 160 10.85 -15.03 2.10
C TYR A 160 12.04 -15.85 1.64
N GLY A 161 11.82 -16.94 0.90
CA GLY A 161 12.91 -17.71 0.31
C GLY A 161 13.80 -16.85 -0.59
N LYS A 162 13.19 -16.01 -1.44
CA LYS A 162 13.90 -15.11 -2.35
C LYS A 162 14.60 -13.97 -1.61
N LEU A 163 13.96 -13.41 -0.59
CA LEU A 163 14.53 -12.35 0.25
C LEU A 163 15.75 -12.86 1.02
N TYR A 164 15.71 -14.10 1.51
CA TYR A 164 16.84 -14.76 2.14
C TYR A 164 18.01 -14.99 1.16
N GLU A 165 17.74 -15.42 -0.07
CA GLU A 165 18.78 -15.50 -1.13
C GLU A 165 19.44 -14.15 -1.39
N TYR A 166 18.66 -13.06 -1.43
CA TYR A 166 19.20 -11.72 -1.58
C TYR A 166 20.02 -11.28 -0.38
N ALA A 167 19.62 -11.62 0.85
CA ALA A 167 20.42 -11.36 2.05
C ALA A 167 21.78 -12.08 1.98
N ILE A 168 21.81 -13.36 1.60
CA ILE A 168 23.07 -14.09 1.36
C ILE A 168 23.92 -13.39 0.30
N LYS A 169 23.32 -12.94 -0.80
CA LYS A 169 24.04 -12.22 -1.85
C LYS A 169 24.64 -10.92 -1.32
N LEU A 170 23.89 -10.15 -0.54
CA LEU A 170 24.37 -8.91 0.07
C LEU A 170 25.53 -9.17 1.03
N ILE A 171 25.49 -10.23 1.82
CA ILE A 171 26.59 -10.63 2.70
C ILE A 171 27.84 -10.98 1.87
N LYS A 172 27.69 -11.81 0.82
CA LYS A 172 28.78 -12.18 -0.08
C LYS A 172 29.40 -10.99 -0.83
N ASP A 173 28.57 -10.00 -1.18
CA ASP A 173 29.00 -8.77 -1.84
C ASP A 173 29.59 -7.74 -0.84
N GLY A 174 29.70 -8.07 0.47
CA GLY A 174 30.23 -7.18 1.51
C GLY A 174 29.33 -5.99 1.86
N LYS A 175 28.02 -6.10 1.57
CA LYS A 175 27.02 -5.04 1.73
C LYS A 175 26.07 -5.25 2.90
N ALA A 176 26.18 -6.37 3.61
CA ALA A 176 25.42 -6.69 4.81
C ALA A 176 26.30 -7.47 5.79
N TYR A 177 26.04 -7.30 7.08
CA TYR A 177 26.72 -7.99 8.18
C TYR A 177 25.72 -8.30 9.31
N VAL A 178 26.04 -9.27 10.15
CA VAL A 178 25.29 -9.59 11.37
C VAL A 178 25.82 -8.73 12.51
N ASP A 179 24.93 -8.07 13.25
CA ASP A 179 25.27 -7.17 14.35
C ASP A 179 24.81 -7.77 15.68
N ASP A 180 25.74 -7.96 16.63
CA ASP A 180 25.45 -8.53 17.94
C ASP A 180 25.26 -7.46 19.03
N LEU A 181 25.35 -6.17 18.65
CA LEU A 181 25.04 -5.09 19.58
C LEU A 181 23.60 -5.20 20.07
N SER A 182 23.39 -4.87 21.35
CA SER A 182 22.05 -4.76 21.90
C SER A 182 21.27 -3.62 21.22
N ALA A 183 19.94 -3.67 21.28
CA ALA A 183 19.10 -2.61 20.71
C ALA A 183 19.41 -1.21 21.28
N GLU A 184 19.83 -1.14 22.54
CA GLU A 184 20.23 0.10 23.19
C GLU A 184 21.58 0.61 22.65
N GLU A 185 22.56 -0.27 22.48
CA GLU A 185 23.85 0.08 21.87
C GLU A 185 23.69 0.53 20.42
N ILE A 186 22.88 -0.17 19.62
CA ILE A 186 22.55 0.23 18.24
C ILE A 186 21.93 1.63 18.23
N ARG A 187 21.03 1.93 19.16
CA ARG A 187 20.41 3.25 19.26
C ARG A 187 21.44 4.34 19.55
N GLN A 188 22.41 4.07 20.42
CA GLN A 188 23.48 5.00 20.77
C GLN A 188 24.48 5.19 19.63
N THR A 189 24.79 4.14 18.86
CA THR A 189 25.77 4.20 17.75
C THR A 189 25.17 4.73 16.46
N ARG A 190 23.86 4.64 16.23
CA ARG A 190 23.20 5.12 15.00
C ARG A 190 23.36 6.62 14.74
N GLY A 191 23.65 7.42 15.77
CA GLY A 191 23.74 8.87 15.69
C GLY A 191 22.38 9.55 15.68
N THR A 192 22.36 10.83 15.35
CA THR A 192 21.16 11.68 15.35
C THR A 192 21.08 12.53 14.09
N LEU A 193 20.05 13.39 13.97
CA LEU A 193 19.95 14.37 12.89
C LEU A 193 21.15 15.33 12.84
N THR A 194 21.84 15.53 13.97
CA THR A 194 22.94 16.49 14.12
C THR A 194 24.30 15.84 14.28
N GLU A 195 24.35 14.55 14.66
CA GLU A 195 25.60 13.84 14.95
C GLU A 195 25.73 12.58 14.10
N PRO A 196 26.87 12.37 13.43
CA PRO A 196 27.07 11.18 12.62
C PRO A 196 27.09 9.93 13.50
N GLY A 197 26.56 8.83 12.96
CA GLY A 197 26.65 7.52 13.58
C GLY A 197 28.09 7.00 13.64
N LYS A 198 28.32 6.08 14.56
CA LYS A 198 29.56 5.32 14.72
C LYS A 198 29.35 3.92 14.18
N GLU A 199 30.39 3.36 13.56
CA GLU A 199 30.34 1.98 13.08
C GLU A 199 30.20 1.00 14.25
N SER A 200 29.37 -0.05 14.06
CA SER A 200 29.37 -1.19 14.98
C SER A 200 30.73 -1.88 14.97
N SER A 201 31.15 -2.39 16.12
CA SER A 201 32.34 -3.24 16.24
C SER A 201 32.27 -4.48 15.34
N TYR A 202 31.07 -4.92 14.97
CA TYR A 202 30.82 -6.09 14.14
C TYR A 202 30.71 -5.77 12.64
N ARG A 203 30.78 -4.50 12.25
CA ARG A 203 30.59 -4.06 10.85
C ARG A 203 31.59 -4.69 9.88
N ASN A 204 32.81 -4.94 10.34
CA ASN A 204 33.91 -5.46 9.53
C ASN A 204 34.15 -6.97 9.71
N ARG A 205 33.14 -7.73 10.17
CA ARG A 205 33.16 -9.20 10.17
C ARG A 205 33.43 -9.76 8.78
N SER A 206 34.08 -10.92 8.71
CA SER A 206 34.32 -11.58 7.42
C SER A 206 33.01 -12.06 6.80
N VAL A 207 33.03 -12.30 5.49
CA VAL A 207 31.86 -12.85 4.78
C VAL A 207 31.50 -14.22 5.36
N GLU A 208 32.49 -15.05 5.66
CA GLU A 208 32.31 -16.40 6.20
C GLU A 208 31.64 -16.37 7.57
N GLU A 209 32.09 -15.50 8.47
CA GLU A 209 31.50 -15.34 9.81
C GLU A 209 30.05 -14.86 9.72
N ASN A 210 29.77 -13.86 8.87
CA ASN A 210 28.42 -13.35 8.68
C ASN A 210 27.47 -14.41 8.11
N LEU A 211 27.94 -15.25 7.18
CA LEU A 211 27.12 -16.32 6.60
C LEU A 211 26.81 -17.42 7.63
N ASP A 212 27.79 -17.80 8.45
CA ASP A 212 27.59 -18.77 9.54
C ASP A 212 26.55 -18.26 10.55
N LEU A 213 26.75 -17.04 11.06
CA LEU A 213 25.84 -16.42 12.02
C LEU A 213 24.42 -16.27 11.46
N PHE A 214 24.29 -15.81 10.21
CA PHE A 214 22.98 -15.63 9.60
C PHE A 214 22.25 -16.97 9.38
N GLU A 215 22.97 -18.06 9.10
CA GLU A 215 22.38 -19.39 9.02
C GLU A 215 21.96 -19.94 10.40
N ARG A 216 22.72 -19.63 11.46
CA ARG A 216 22.36 -19.98 12.84
C ARG A 216 21.11 -19.22 13.30
N MET A 217 21.01 -17.93 12.97
CA MET A 217 19.80 -17.13 13.20
C MET A 217 18.57 -17.75 12.53
N ARG A 218 18.71 -18.24 11.29
CA ARG A 218 17.61 -18.91 10.58
C ARG A 218 17.16 -20.21 11.26
N LYS A 219 18.09 -20.92 11.91
CA LYS A 219 17.81 -22.16 12.66
C LYS A 219 17.23 -21.90 14.05
N GLY A 220 17.25 -20.66 14.53
CA GLY A 220 16.80 -20.28 15.87
C GLY A 220 17.74 -20.75 16.98
N GLU A 221 19.04 -20.78 16.71
CA GLU A 221 20.10 -21.11 17.69
C GLU A 221 20.34 -19.96 18.69
#